data_AF-A0A8E2JNV7-F1
#
_entry.id   AF-A0A8E2JNV7-F1
#
_cell.length_a   1.000
_cell.length_b   1.000
_cell.length_c   1.000
_cell.angle_alpha   90.00
_cell.angle_beta   90.00
_cell.angle_gamma   90.00
#
_symmetry.space_group_name_H-M   'P 1'
#
loop_
_entity.id
_entity.type
_entity.pdbx_description
1 polymer ?
#
loop_
_entity_poly.entity_id
_entity_poly.type
_entity_poly.pdbx_seq_one_letter_code
_entity_poly.pdbx_strand_id
1 'polypeptide(L)'
;MLAMAGTLTTASTLSPIIFCFLSQLATLQTLKDELHAAIPHPENVGRIPLPTLKALPYLTTVIKERLRLSYGASCRPALIEPDNATVFTDNGAGKKWAIPAKHQGAVRAC
;
A
#
# COMPACT_ATOMS: atom_id res chain seq x y z
N MET A 1 0.39 -10.22 16.39
CA MET A 1 0.63 -8.97 15.63
C MET A 1 0.33 -9.07 14.13
N LEU A 2 0.49 -10.26 13.49
CA LEU A 2 0.25 -10.44 12.04
C LEU A 2 -1.20 -10.12 11.60
N ALA A 3 -2.19 -10.61 12.35
CA ALA A 3 -3.60 -10.36 12.05
C ALA A 3 -3.95 -8.86 12.14
N MET A 4 -3.41 -8.14 13.12
CA MET A 4 -3.67 -6.70 13.26
C MET A 4 -3.08 -5.89 12.09
N ALA A 5 -1.83 -6.17 11.71
CA ALA A 5 -1.17 -5.48 10.61
C ALA A 5 -1.87 -5.73 9.26
N GLY A 6 -2.29 -6.97 9.00
CA GLY A 6 -3.00 -7.32 7.77
C GLY A 6 -4.44 -6.81 7.74
N THR A 7 -5.19 -7.01 8.83
CA THR A 7 -6.62 -6.65 8.87
C THR A 7 -6.84 -5.14 8.90
N LEU A 8 -6.08 -4.40 9.71
CA LEU A 8 -6.31 -2.95 9.83
C LEU A 8 -5.97 -2.22 8.52
N THR A 9 -4.87 -2.61 7.86
CA THR A 9 -4.48 -2.00 6.59
C THR A 9 -5.45 -2.37 5.48
N THR A 10 -5.83 -3.64 5.35
CA THR A 10 -6.79 -4.06 4.32
C THR A 10 -8.19 -3.47 4.53
N ALA A 11 -8.69 -3.41 5.76
CA ALA A 11 -9.98 -2.79 6.06
C ALA A 11 -9.95 -1.29 5.76
N SER A 12 -8.90 -0.59 6.19
CA SER A 12 -8.73 0.84 5.93
C SER A 12 -8.59 1.16 4.44
N THR A 13 -7.98 0.28 3.64
CA THR A 13 -7.94 0.41 2.18
C THR A 13 -9.30 0.07 1.54
N LEU A 14 -10.01 -0.96 2.00
CA LEU A 14 -11.25 -1.43 1.37
C LEU A 14 -12.45 -0.50 1.59
N SER A 15 -12.57 0.12 2.76
CA SER A 15 -13.66 1.06 3.06
C SER A 15 -13.79 2.21 2.05
N PRO A 16 -12.74 2.99 1.73
CA PRO A 16 -12.82 4.06 0.73
C PRO A 16 -12.99 3.53 -0.70
N ILE A 17 -12.55 2.28 -0.97
CA ILE A 17 -12.80 1.63 -2.26
C ILE A 17 -14.29 1.46 -2.49
N ILE A 18 -14.97 0.86 -1.52
CA ILE A 18 -16.42 0.61 -1.58
C ILE A 18 -17.16 1.94 -1.64
N PHE A 19 -16.77 2.92 -0.83
CA PHE A 19 -17.41 4.24 -0.84
C PHE A 19 -17.40 4.88 -2.22
N CYS A 20 -16.25 4.95 -2.89
CA CYS A 20 -16.19 5.61 -4.19
C CYS A 20 -16.81 4.76 -5.32
N PHE A 21 -16.94 3.44 -5.16
CA PHE A 21 -17.82 2.65 -6.05
C PHE A 21 -19.31 2.98 -5.87
N LEU A 22 -19.76 3.23 -4.63
CA LEU A 22 -21.12 3.68 -4.37
C LEU A 22 -21.35 5.11 -4.89
N SER A 23 -20.34 5.98 -4.81
CA SER A 23 -20.42 7.35 -5.35
C SER A 23 -20.42 7.41 -6.87
N GLN A 24 -19.75 6.48 -7.55
CA GLN A 24 -19.67 6.40 -9.02
C GLN A 24 -20.07 5.02 -9.50
N LEU A 25 -21.37 4.79 -9.66
CA LEU A 25 -21.89 3.50 -10.10
C LEU A 25 -21.41 3.10 -11.50
N ALA A 26 -21.12 4.07 -12.36
CA ALA A 26 -20.62 3.86 -13.72
C ALA A 26 -19.28 3.10 -13.74
N THR A 27 -18.36 3.41 -12.82
CA THR A 27 -17.06 2.71 -12.76
C THR A 27 -17.22 1.28 -12.26
N LEU A 28 -18.16 1.05 -11.34
CA LEU A 28 -18.51 -0.29 -10.89
C LEU A 28 -19.16 -1.12 -12.01
N GLN A 29 -19.98 -0.52 -12.86
CA GLN A 29 -20.57 -1.20 -14.03
C GLN A 29 -19.47 -1.65 -15.00
N THR A 30 -18.56 -0.75 -15.40
CA THR A 30 -17.45 -1.11 -16.30
C THR A 30 -16.57 -2.23 -15.73
N LEU A 31 -16.29 -2.21 -14.42
CA LEU A 31 -15.55 -3.28 -13.76
C LEU A 31 -16.29 -4.61 -13.80
N LYS A 32 -17.61 -4.60 -13.56
CA LYS A 32 -18.43 -5.81 -13.62
C LYS A 32 -18.51 -6.35 -15.04
N ASP A 33 -18.63 -5.50 -16.05
CA ASP A 33 -18.67 -5.92 -17.44
C ASP A 33 -17.35 -6.58 -17.87
N GLU A 34 -16.21 -5.98 -17.51
CA GLU A 34 -14.88 -6.57 -17.73
C GLU A 34 -14.75 -7.93 -17.02
N LEU A 35 -15.23 -8.02 -15.77
CA LEU A 35 -15.18 -9.24 -15.00
C LEU A 35 -16.11 -10.33 -15.55
N HIS A 36 -17.31 -9.98 -16.02
CA HIS A 36 -18.25 -10.91 -16.66
C HIS A 36 -17.70 -11.41 -17.99
N ALA A 37 -17.02 -10.57 -18.76
CA ALA A 37 -16.34 -11.00 -19.99
C ALA A 37 -15.19 -11.97 -19.71
N ALA A 38 -14.45 -11.77 -18.62
CA ALA A 38 -13.36 -12.65 -18.19
C ALA A 38 -13.85 -13.95 -17.51
N ILE A 39 -15.04 -13.92 -16.91
CA ILE A 39 -15.65 -15.02 -16.15
C ILE A 39 -17.06 -15.30 -16.72
N PRO A 40 -17.15 -15.96 -17.90
CA PRO A 40 -18.43 -16.17 -18.57
C PRO A 40 -19.38 -17.11 -17.80
N HIS A 41 -18.84 -18.01 -16.96
CA HIS A 41 -19.66 -18.91 -16.15
C HIS A 41 -19.31 -18.82 -14.67
N PRO A 42 -20.32 -18.70 -13.77
CA PRO A 42 -20.11 -18.57 -12.33
C PRO A 42 -19.47 -19.80 -11.69
N GLU A 43 -19.57 -20.97 -12.33
CA GLU A 43 -18.90 -22.21 -11.90
C GLU A 43 -17.37 -22.19 -12.07
N ASN A 44 -16.85 -21.23 -12.83
CA ASN A 44 -15.41 -21.03 -13.02
C ASN A 44 -14.81 -20.07 -11.99
N VAL A 45 -15.62 -19.49 -11.11
CA VAL A 45 -15.15 -18.66 -9.99
C VAL A 45 -14.32 -19.54 -9.05
N GLY A 46 -12.99 -19.37 -9.11
CA GLY A 46 -12.01 -20.18 -8.36
C GLY A 46 -11.18 -21.14 -9.21
N ARG A 47 -11.57 -21.40 -10.47
CA ARG A 47 -10.76 -22.15 -11.45
C ARG A 47 -9.93 -21.26 -12.37
N ILE A 48 -10.25 -19.97 -12.41
CA ILE A 48 -9.54 -19.00 -13.24
C ILE A 48 -8.12 -18.77 -12.72
N PRO A 49 -7.10 -18.92 -13.57
CA PRO A 49 -5.72 -18.61 -13.20
C PRO A 49 -5.58 -17.14 -12.76
N LEU A 50 -4.89 -16.92 -11.64
CA LEU A 50 -4.55 -15.58 -11.17
C LEU A 50 -3.90 -14.66 -12.24
N PRO A 51 -3.05 -15.16 -13.16
CA PRO A 51 -2.51 -14.34 -14.25
C PRO A 51 -3.60 -13.74 -15.15
N THR A 52 -4.66 -14.49 -15.43
CA THR A 52 -5.79 -14.03 -16.25
C THR A 52 -6.52 -12.87 -15.58
N LEU A 53 -6.73 -12.97 -14.26
CA LEU A 53 -7.39 -11.91 -13.49
C LEU A 53 -6.50 -10.66 -13.38
N LYS A 54 -5.18 -10.84 -13.23
CA LYS A 54 -4.21 -9.74 -13.21
C LYS A 54 -3.99 -9.08 -14.58
N ALA A 55 -4.33 -9.76 -15.67
CA ALA A 55 -4.21 -9.20 -17.01
C ALA A 55 -5.33 -8.21 -17.33
N LEU A 56 -6.42 -8.20 -16.56
CA LEU A 56 -7.54 -7.28 -16.75
C LEU A 56 -7.09 -5.84 -16.47
N PRO A 57 -7.08 -4.96 -17.49
CA PRO A 57 -6.54 -3.62 -17.36
C PRO A 57 -7.36 -2.75 -16.39
N TYR A 58 -8.70 -2.84 -16.41
CA TYR A 58 -9.55 -1.98 -15.59
C TYR A 58 -9.51 -2.40 -14.11
N LEU A 59 -9.66 -3.70 -13.81
CA LEU A 59 -9.46 -4.24 -12.47
C LEU A 59 -8.09 -3.85 -11.88
N THR A 60 -7.03 -3.99 -12.67
CA THR A 60 -5.67 -3.70 -12.21
C THR A 60 -5.45 -2.21 -11.96
N THR A 61 -5.94 -1.35 -12.84
CA THR A 61 -5.83 0.11 -12.66
C THR A 61 -6.63 0.60 -11.47
N VAL A 62 -7.84 0.10 -11.26
CA VAL A 62 -8.64 0.42 -10.07
C VAL A 62 -7.89 0.00 -8.80
N ILE A 63 -7.37 -1.22 -8.71
CA ILE A 63 -6.61 -1.66 -7.53
C ILE A 63 -5.38 -0.76 -7.31
N LYS A 64 -4.62 -0.47 -8.36
CA LYS A 64 -3.42 0.40 -8.27
C LYS A 64 -3.76 1.81 -7.81
N GLU A 65 -4.80 2.41 -8.37
CA GLU A 65 -5.21 3.77 -8.01
C GLU A 65 -5.71 3.82 -6.56
N ARG A 66 -6.39 2.78 -6.10
CA ARG A 66 -6.82 2.67 -4.71
C ARG A 66 -5.66 2.48 -3.74
N LEU A 67 -4.65 1.71 -4.12
CA LEU A 67 -3.41 1.61 -3.34
C LEU A 67 -2.66 2.94 -3.32
N ARG A 68 -2.68 3.73 -4.41
CA ARG A 68 -2.11 5.08 -4.45
C ARG A 68 -2.81 6.04 -3.49
N LEU A 69 -4.14 5.96 -3.41
CA LEU A 69 -4.98 6.76 -2.51
C LEU A 69 -4.94 6.25 -1.06
N SER A 70 -4.54 5.00 -0.84
CA SER A 70 -4.46 4.40 0.48
C SER A 70 -3.19 4.88 1.19
N TYR A 71 -3.35 5.93 1.97
CA TYR A 71 -2.36 6.36 2.97
C TYR A 71 -2.40 5.39 4.17
N GLY A 72 -1.85 4.20 4.01
CA GLY A 72 -1.68 3.22 5.10
C GLY A 72 -0.60 3.67 6.08
N ALA A 73 0.40 2.81 6.32
CA ALA A 73 1.62 3.20 7.04
C ALA A 73 2.49 4.12 6.17
N SER A 74 2.10 5.40 6.05
CA SER A 74 2.83 6.42 5.29
C SER A 74 4.20 6.73 5.93
N CYS A 75 4.35 6.47 7.22
CA CYS A 75 5.63 6.58 7.92
C CYS A 75 6.39 5.27 7.83
N ARG A 76 7.61 5.32 7.24
CA ARG A 76 8.58 4.24 7.36
C ARG A 76 8.89 4.03 8.86
N PRO A 77 8.80 2.81 9.41
CA PRO A 77 9.20 2.58 10.79
C PRO A 77 10.67 2.97 10.93
N ALA A 78 10.97 3.84 11.90
CA ALA A 78 12.34 4.27 12.13
C ALA A 78 13.16 3.09 12.64
N LEU A 79 14.26 2.79 11.94
CA LEU A 79 15.24 1.81 12.38
C LEU A 79 15.95 2.37 13.60
N ILE A 80 15.87 1.65 14.71
CA ILE A 80 16.60 1.98 15.94
C ILE A 80 17.82 1.09 15.98
N GLU A 81 19.01 1.67 15.89
CA GLU A 81 20.24 0.95 16.17
C GLU A 81 20.38 0.81 17.70
N PRO A 82 20.39 -0.43 18.23
CA PRO A 82 20.32 -0.65 19.67
C PRO A 82 21.64 -0.32 20.38
N ASP A 83 22.77 -0.53 19.70
CA ASP A 83 24.10 -0.53 20.34
C ASP A 83 25.04 0.56 19.81
N ASN A 84 24.93 0.99 18.56
CA ASN A 84 25.83 1.99 17.98
C ASN A 84 25.10 3.28 17.57
N ALA A 85 25.83 4.39 17.59
CA ALA A 85 25.35 5.67 17.09
C ALA A 85 25.52 5.74 15.56
N THR A 86 24.43 5.92 14.83
CA THR A 86 24.48 6.06 13.36
C THR A 86 24.87 7.49 12.99
N VAL A 87 26.00 7.67 12.29
CA VAL A 87 26.47 8.98 11.83
C VAL A 87 26.08 9.19 10.36
N PHE A 88 25.24 10.20 10.09
CA PHE A 88 24.88 10.63 8.76
C PHE A 88 25.74 11.83 8.34
N THR A 89 26.50 11.68 7.25
CA THR A 89 27.30 12.78 6.68
C THR A 89 26.61 13.29 5.43
N ASP A 90 26.18 14.56 5.44
CA ASP A 90 25.58 15.19 4.27
C ASP A 90 26.68 15.66 3.29
N ASN A 91 26.66 15.12 2.07
CA ASN A 91 27.67 15.38 1.04
C ASN A 91 27.57 16.80 0.42
N GLY A 92 26.51 17.56 0.72
CA GLY A 92 26.31 18.92 0.21
C GLY A 92 26.77 20.02 1.17
N ALA A 93 26.65 19.82 2.49
CA ALA A 93 26.90 20.86 3.48
C ALA A 93 28.05 20.56 4.48
N GLY A 94 28.72 19.42 4.37
CA GLY A 94 29.79 19.02 5.31
C GLY A 94 29.31 18.84 6.76
N LYS A 95 27.99 18.79 6.98
CA LYS A 95 27.37 18.71 8.29
C LYS A 95 27.20 17.24 8.69
N LYS A 96 27.73 16.89 9.86
CA LYS A 96 27.61 15.55 10.44
C LYS A 96 26.48 15.52 11.45
N TRP A 97 25.57 14.56 11.29
CA TRP A 97 24.46 14.31 12.21
C TRP A 97 24.69 12.97 12.88
N ALA A 98 24.67 12.91 14.22
CA ALA A 98 24.84 11.67 14.96
C ALA A 98 23.54 11.29 15.66
N ILE A 99 22.93 10.17 15.28
CA ILE A 99 21.73 9.66 15.96
C ILE A 99 22.20 8.78 17.12
N PRO A 100 21.94 9.14 18.38
CA PRO A 100 22.35 8.33 19.53
C PRO A 100 21.62 6.99 19.56
N ALA A 101 22.31 5.94 20.03
CA ALA A 101 21.73 4.60 20.19
C ALA A 101 20.40 4.66 20.97
N LYS A 102 19.41 3.85 20.57
CA LYS A 102 18.07 3.77 21.18
C LYS A 102 17.13 4.98 20.96
N HIS A 103 17.44 5.90 20.05
CA HIS A 103 16.58 7.06 19.76
C HIS A 103 15.91 6.97 18.37
N GLN A 104 14.60 7.21 18.29
CA GLN A 104 13.89 7.43 17.03
C GLN A 104 13.85 8.94 16.72
N GLY A 105 14.89 9.45 16.05
CA GLY A 105 14.93 10.83 15.58
C GLY A 105 16.33 11.42 15.51
N ALA A 106 16.55 12.32 14.57
CA ALA A 106 17.81 13.05 14.43
C ALA A 106 18.02 13.97 15.65
N VAL A 107 19.09 13.72 16.42
CA VAL A 107 19.45 14.56 17.57
C VAL A 107 20.83 15.18 17.33
N ARG A 108 20.87 16.51 17.38
CA ARG A 108 22.05 17.40 17.42
C ARG A 108 22.99 17.39 16.21
N ALA A 109 23.05 18.56 15.56
CA ALA A 109 24.23 19.00 14.82
C ALA A 109 25.34 19.31 15.85
N CYS A 110 26.51 18.70 15.68
CA CYS A 110 27.74 19.24 16.24
C CYS A 110 28.18 20.47 15.43
#